data_AF-A0A2W4HXY2-F1
#
_entry.id   AF-A0A2W4HXY2-F1
#
_cell.length_a   1.000
_cell.length_b   1.000
_cell.length_c   1.000
_cell.angle_alpha   90.00
_cell.angle_beta   90.00
_cell.angle_gamma   90.00
#
_symmetry.space_group_name_H-M   'P 1'
#
loop_
_entity.id
_entity.type
_entity.pdbx_description
1 polymer ?
#
loop_
_entity_poly.entity_id
_entity_poly.type
_entity_poly.pdbx_seq_one_letter_code
_entity_poly.pdbx_strand_id
1 'polypeptide(L)'
;MMLKAGTIALGLATLALMPFAALAQGSPVPGQNNSYMTPQSSYGGQSSPSNSAGYGQAPVPGAAPNQYLINSGASGSTGAATVKAGKGAYSKLPLNVDDAKVRIAELRNLLAVSSAKEVQDSVFQLCEWLSDMADAHWKLSLALAKNDSMKAAAAQERQSAVKFSSLKHEAGLLKAEIFIKQNRLPEALGPLVDIVVAEPKSVIGQAAYEKLKEIGFAEEATGAGYQPAERKAEKSAAAAPAAPTLKPVGYELKSVTPAMKSVPSFKPVAPLKTVGADPVKRTAQVTKTR
;
A
#
# COMPACT_ATOMS: atom_id res chain seq x y z
N MET A 1 -37.01 45.61 -18.29
CA MET A 1 -37.87 44.62 -17.61
C MET A 1 -37.03 43.90 -16.58
N MET A 2 -37.39 44.06 -15.30
CA MET A 2 -36.69 43.53 -14.13
C MET A 2 -37.11 42.08 -13.89
N LEU A 3 -36.16 41.14 -13.74
CA LEU A 3 -36.44 39.82 -13.18
C LEU A 3 -35.64 39.62 -11.89
N LYS A 4 -36.40 39.29 -10.83
CA LYS A 4 -36.01 39.17 -9.43
C LYS A 4 -34.96 38.08 -9.18
N ALA A 5 -34.01 38.37 -8.30
CA ALA A 5 -33.10 37.42 -7.70
C ALA A 5 -33.85 36.52 -6.70
N GLY A 6 -33.73 35.20 -6.86
CA GLY A 6 -34.20 34.20 -5.91
C GLY A 6 -33.01 33.62 -5.13
N THR A 7 -32.86 34.05 -3.88
CA THR A 7 -31.93 33.48 -2.91
C THR A 7 -32.49 32.14 -2.42
N ILE A 8 -31.80 31.03 -2.70
CA ILE A 8 -32.11 29.73 -2.11
C ILE A 8 -31.02 29.40 -1.09
N ALA A 9 -31.44 29.27 0.17
CA ALA A 9 -30.61 28.93 1.30
C ALA A 9 -29.99 27.53 1.14
N LEU A 10 -28.67 27.45 1.31
CA LEU A 10 -27.91 26.20 1.32
C LEU A 10 -28.14 25.52 2.68
N GLY A 11 -28.86 24.39 2.67
CA GLY A 11 -29.00 23.55 3.85
C GLY A 11 -27.67 22.90 4.22
N LEU A 12 -27.21 23.13 5.45
CA LEU A 12 -26.17 22.32 6.09
C LEU A 12 -26.68 20.87 6.19
N ALA A 13 -26.08 19.97 5.43
CA ALA A 13 -26.24 18.54 5.65
C ALA A 13 -25.30 18.11 6.79
N THR A 14 -25.88 17.96 7.96
CA THR A 14 -25.27 17.38 9.16
C THR A 14 -24.91 15.92 8.87
N LEU A 15 -23.62 15.62 8.73
CA LEU A 15 -23.11 14.25 8.64
C LEU A 15 -23.29 13.57 10.00
N ALA A 16 -24.32 12.72 10.09
CA ALA A 16 -24.59 11.91 11.26
C ALA A 16 -23.45 10.88 11.45
N LEU A 17 -22.76 11.05 12.58
CA LEU A 17 -21.75 10.15 13.10
C LEU A 17 -22.47 8.84 13.52
N MET A 18 -22.32 7.76 12.77
CA MET A 18 -22.80 6.45 13.21
C MET A 18 -21.79 5.82 14.18
N PRO A 19 -22.22 5.34 15.36
CA PRO A 19 -21.35 4.61 16.28
C PRO A 19 -21.12 3.19 15.75
N PHE A 20 -19.86 2.85 15.48
CA PHE A 20 -19.46 1.45 15.30
C PHE A 20 -19.54 0.73 16.65
N ALA A 21 -20.47 -0.22 16.75
CA ALA A 21 -20.57 -1.12 17.88
C ALA A 21 -19.35 -2.06 17.90
N ALA A 22 -18.54 -1.96 18.95
CA ALA A 22 -17.46 -2.89 19.24
C ALA A 22 -18.04 -4.22 19.73
N LEU A 23 -18.03 -5.25 18.88
CA LEU A 23 -18.21 -6.64 19.31
C LEU A 23 -16.87 -7.18 19.81
N ALA A 24 -16.59 -6.89 21.07
CA ALA A 24 -15.62 -7.62 21.87
C ALA A 24 -16.28 -8.93 22.36
N GLN A 25 -16.05 -10.04 21.64
CA GLN A 25 -16.29 -11.38 22.18
C GLN A 25 -14.94 -12.07 22.38
N GLY A 26 -14.48 -12.01 23.63
CA GLY A 26 -13.32 -12.72 24.12
C GLY A 26 -13.56 -14.22 24.12
N SER A 27 -12.58 -14.96 23.61
CA SER A 27 -12.45 -16.40 23.83
C SER A 27 -11.28 -16.62 24.79
N PRO A 28 -11.49 -17.24 25.97
CA PRO A 28 -10.39 -17.61 26.84
C PRO A 28 -9.60 -18.77 26.20
N VAL A 29 -8.29 -18.61 26.04
CA VAL A 29 -7.39 -19.72 25.68
C VAL A 29 -6.97 -20.41 26.99
N PRO A 30 -7.42 -21.65 27.25
CA PRO A 30 -7.01 -22.41 28.43
C PRO A 30 -5.73 -23.18 28.13
N GLY A 31 -4.74 -23.04 29.02
CA GLY A 31 -3.74 -24.09 29.29
C GLY A 31 -2.58 -24.22 28.28
N GLN A 32 -1.48 -23.53 28.56
CA GLN A 32 -0.17 -24.14 28.35
C GLN A 32 0.66 -24.00 29.62
N ASN A 33 0.48 -25.02 30.47
CA ASN A 33 1.41 -25.41 31.51
C ASN A 33 2.25 -26.55 30.93
N ASN A 34 3.55 -26.31 30.75
CA ASN A 34 4.63 -27.29 30.87
C ASN A 34 5.91 -26.65 30.33
N SER A 35 7.11 -26.91 30.81
CA SER A 35 7.62 -27.53 32.04
C SER A 35 9.12 -27.61 31.75
N TYR A 36 9.92 -27.05 32.65
CA TYR A 36 11.37 -27.15 32.66
C TYR A 36 11.79 -28.63 32.64
N MET A 37 12.53 -29.08 31.62
CA MET A 37 13.44 -30.22 31.76
C MET A 37 14.59 -30.11 30.75
N THR A 38 15.74 -29.72 31.28
CA THR A 38 17.07 -29.99 30.72
C THR A 38 17.42 -31.47 30.94
N PRO A 39 17.84 -32.21 29.90
CA PRO A 39 18.59 -33.45 30.10
C PRO A 39 20.10 -33.17 30.12
N GLN A 40 20.71 -33.55 31.23
CA GLN A 40 22.14 -33.57 31.50
C GLN A 40 22.72 -34.93 31.06
N SER A 41 23.76 -34.87 30.22
CA SER A 41 24.91 -35.79 30.06
C SER A 41 24.71 -37.30 29.90
N SER A 42 25.38 -37.93 28.91
CA SER A 42 26.48 -38.90 29.14
C SER A 42 26.96 -39.65 27.87
N TYR A 43 28.26 -39.49 27.58
CA TYR A 43 29.28 -40.43 27.07
C TYR A 43 29.16 -41.27 25.76
N GLY A 44 30.22 -41.11 24.94
CA GLY A 44 30.74 -42.05 23.92
C GLY A 44 30.56 -41.52 22.48
N GLY A 45 31.55 -41.21 21.66
CA GLY A 45 33.00 -41.43 21.66
C GLY A 45 33.42 -42.05 20.32
N GLN A 46 33.73 -41.27 19.27
CA GLN A 46 34.62 -41.71 18.17
C GLN A 46 35.07 -40.56 17.21
N SER A 47 36.37 -40.25 17.28
CA SER A 47 37.38 -39.80 16.28
C SER A 47 37.00 -39.08 14.95
N SER A 48 37.41 -37.79 14.87
CA SER A 48 38.25 -37.06 13.86
C SER A 48 38.03 -37.20 12.32
N PRO A 49 38.45 -36.22 11.46
CA PRO A 49 39.24 -35.00 11.71
C PRO A 49 38.71 -33.68 11.08
N SER A 50 39.11 -32.57 11.73
CA SER A 50 39.60 -31.30 11.16
C SER A 50 38.95 -30.72 9.90
N ASN A 51 38.13 -29.68 10.08
CA ASN A 51 38.34 -28.45 9.31
C ASN A 51 38.03 -27.20 10.14
N SER A 52 38.97 -26.27 10.10
CA SER A 52 39.20 -25.18 11.05
C SER A 52 38.46 -23.88 10.72
N ALA A 53 37.99 -23.22 11.79
CA ALA A 53 37.88 -21.76 12.01
C ALA A 53 36.96 -20.93 11.07
N GLY A 54 35.98 -20.16 11.53
CA GLY A 54 35.66 -19.80 12.91
C GLY A 54 34.23 -19.26 13.05
N TYR A 55 33.59 -19.69 14.13
CA TYR A 55 32.34 -19.15 14.63
C TYR A 55 32.58 -18.44 15.95
N GLY A 56 32.06 -17.22 16.02
CA GLY A 56 31.38 -16.62 17.19
C GLY A 56 31.93 -16.92 18.57
N GLN A 57 32.76 -16.02 19.09
CA GLN A 57 32.75 -15.74 20.52
C GLN A 57 31.41 -15.09 20.90
N ALA A 58 30.73 -15.64 21.90
CA ALA A 58 29.62 -14.97 22.57
C ALA A 58 30.16 -13.77 23.39
N PRO A 59 29.46 -12.63 23.41
CA PRO A 59 29.90 -11.46 24.16
C PRO A 59 29.78 -11.69 25.66
N VAL A 60 30.84 -11.35 26.39
CA VAL A 60 30.93 -11.45 27.85
C VAL A 60 30.06 -10.35 28.49
N PRO A 61 29.15 -10.68 29.42
CA PRO A 61 28.37 -9.69 30.17
C PRO A 61 29.30 -8.79 31.00
N GLY A 62 29.27 -7.48 30.73
CA GLY A 62 30.05 -6.47 31.45
C GLY A 62 31.10 -5.72 30.62
N ALA A 63 31.27 -6.05 29.34
CA ALA A 63 32.09 -5.24 28.43
C ALA A 63 31.37 -3.93 28.07
N ALA A 64 32.00 -2.81 28.40
CA ALA A 64 31.51 -1.46 28.07
C ALA A 64 31.22 -1.32 26.57
N PRO A 65 30.17 -0.58 26.17
CA PRO A 65 29.83 -0.40 24.77
C PRO A 65 30.99 0.29 24.05
N ASN A 66 31.52 -0.36 23.02
CA ASN A 66 32.40 0.27 22.05
C ASN A 66 31.73 1.53 21.54
N GLN A 67 32.26 2.68 21.97
CA GLN A 67 31.89 3.96 21.42
C GLN A 67 32.27 3.95 19.95
N TYR A 68 31.26 4.00 19.09
CA TYR A 68 31.44 4.44 17.73
C TYR A 68 32.09 5.82 17.80
N LEU A 69 33.37 5.87 17.43
CA LEU A 69 34.14 7.10 17.34
C LEU A 69 33.44 8.02 16.33
N ILE A 70 32.67 8.98 16.85
CA ILE A 70 32.30 10.19 16.14
C ILE A 70 33.59 10.98 16.03
N ASN A 71 34.29 10.83 14.90
CA ASN A 71 35.40 11.69 14.54
C ASN A 71 34.86 13.05 14.08
N SER A 72 34.48 13.89 15.04
CA SER A 72 34.20 15.31 14.84
C SER A 72 35.51 16.08 14.90
N GLY A 73 36.10 16.31 13.73
CA GLY A 73 37.30 17.13 13.54
C GLY A 73 37.23 17.91 12.22
N ALA A 74 36.82 19.18 12.32
CA ALA A 74 37.17 20.31 11.48
C ALA A 74 37.18 20.18 9.93
N SER A 75 36.16 20.78 9.32
CA SER A 75 36.28 21.84 8.31
C SER A 75 37.25 21.64 7.13
N GLY A 76 36.68 21.31 5.96
CA GLY A 76 37.28 21.71 4.70
C GLY A 76 36.90 20.87 3.49
N SER A 77 36.21 21.49 2.55
CA SER A 77 36.02 21.09 1.15
C SER A 77 34.92 20.06 0.82
N THR A 78 34.02 20.55 -0.03
CA THR A 78 33.10 19.86 -0.92
C THR A 78 33.77 18.69 -1.63
N GLY A 79 33.44 17.47 -1.21
CA GLY A 79 33.70 16.24 -1.93
C GLY A 79 32.55 15.28 -1.65
N ALA A 80 31.77 14.97 -2.68
CA ALA A 80 30.69 14.01 -2.61
C ALA A 80 31.23 12.67 -2.07
N ALA A 81 30.90 12.35 -0.83
CA ALA A 81 31.21 11.06 -0.23
C ALA A 81 30.38 10.00 -0.94
N THR A 82 30.99 9.36 -1.94
CA THR A 82 30.50 8.12 -2.51
C THR A 82 30.67 7.05 -1.45
N VAL A 83 29.64 6.88 -0.62
CA VAL A 83 29.51 5.71 0.23
C VAL A 83 29.51 4.52 -0.72
N LYS A 84 30.56 3.69 -0.66
CA LYS A 84 30.58 2.39 -1.33
C LYS A 84 29.47 1.55 -0.70
N ALA A 85 28.26 1.68 -1.26
CA ALA A 85 27.14 0.81 -0.98
C ALA A 85 27.60 -0.62 -1.21
N GLY A 86 27.60 -1.44 -0.16
CA GLY A 86 27.77 -2.88 -0.32
C GLY A 86 26.77 -3.36 -1.37
N LYS A 87 27.13 -4.38 -2.15
CA LYS A 87 26.23 -5.05 -3.11
C LYS A 87 25.07 -5.79 -2.39
N GLY A 88 24.40 -5.13 -1.46
CA GLY A 88 23.15 -5.60 -0.90
C GLY A 88 22.07 -5.39 -1.93
N ALA A 89 21.18 -6.37 -2.08
CA ALA A 89 20.02 -6.30 -2.97
C ALA A 89 19.22 -5.00 -2.75
N TYR A 90 19.25 -4.46 -1.53
CA TYR A 90 18.56 -3.22 -1.13
C TYR A 90 19.17 -1.91 -1.65
N SER A 91 20.36 -1.93 -2.25
CA SER A 91 21.05 -0.70 -2.69
C SER A 91 20.41 -0.04 -3.91
N LYS A 92 19.52 -0.76 -4.60
CA LYS A 92 18.76 -0.27 -5.76
C LYS A 92 17.27 -0.05 -5.44
N LEU A 93 16.89 -0.22 -4.18
CA LEU A 93 15.49 -0.06 -3.82
C LEU A 93 15.18 1.43 -3.65
N PRO A 94 14.08 1.89 -4.24
CA PRO A 94 13.68 3.30 -4.18
C PRO A 94 13.49 3.70 -2.72
N LEU A 95 13.86 4.90 -2.30
CA LEU A 95 13.63 5.31 -0.90
C LEU A 95 12.30 6.07 -0.74
N ASN A 96 11.74 6.54 -1.86
CA ASN A 96 10.59 7.40 -1.87
C ASN A 96 9.49 6.88 -2.81
N VAL A 97 8.26 7.38 -2.63
CA VAL A 97 7.09 6.98 -3.43
C VAL A 97 7.31 7.26 -4.93
N ASP A 98 7.93 8.39 -5.25
CA ASP A 98 8.17 8.78 -6.64
C ASP A 98 9.25 7.90 -7.31
N ASP A 99 10.33 7.59 -6.58
CA ASP A 99 11.36 6.66 -7.05
C ASP A 99 10.76 5.27 -7.30
N ALA A 100 9.82 4.83 -6.45
CA ALA A 100 9.15 3.55 -6.61
C ALA A 100 8.28 3.50 -7.88
N LYS A 101 7.57 4.58 -8.21
CA LYS A 101 6.84 4.70 -9.47
C LYS A 101 7.77 4.63 -10.68
N VAL A 102 8.88 5.36 -10.64
CA VAL A 102 9.88 5.33 -11.71
C VAL A 102 10.41 3.91 -11.87
N ARG A 103 10.73 3.23 -10.77
CA ARG A 103 11.22 1.85 -10.81
C ARG A 103 10.21 0.86 -11.38
N ILE A 104 8.93 0.98 -11.04
CA ILE A 104 7.85 0.17 -11.62
C ILE A 104 7.75 0.42 -13.14
N ALA A 105 7.81 1.69 -13.57
CA ALA A 105 7.77 2.04 -14.99
C ALA A 105 8.98 1.48 -15.76
N GLU A 106 10.19 1.54 -15.19
CA GLU A 106 11.39 0.91 -15.74
C GLU A 106 11.22 -0.61 -15.89
N LEU A 107 10.75 -1.29 -14.85
CA LEU A 107 10.55 -2.75 -14.87
C LEU A 107 9.46 -3.16 -15.86
N ARG A 108 8.40 -2.35 -15.99
CA ARG A 108 7.35 -2.55 -17.02
C ARG A 108 7.92 -2.44 -18.43
N ASN A 109 8.77 -1.43 -18.68
CA ASN A 109 9.44 -1.28 -19.97
C ASN A 109 10.43 -2.42 -20.23
N LEU A 110 11.20 -2.83 -19.23
CA LEU A 110 12.10 -3.98 -19.34
C LEU A 110 11.33 -5.25 -19.63
N LEU A 111 10.20 -5.50 -18.99
CA LEU A 111 9.36 -6.68 -19.25
C LEU A 111 8.82 -6.72 -20.69
N ALA A 112 8.69 -5.57 -21.36
CA ALA A 112 8.29 -5.50 -22.77
C ALA A 112 9.43 -5.85 -23.75
N VAL A 113 10.69 -5.62 -23.36
CA VAL A 113 11.86 -5.74 -24.26
C VAL A 113 12.73 -6.97 -23.93
N SER A 114 12.74 -7.41 -22.69
CA SER A 114 13.62 -8.48 -22.17
C SER A 114 12.83 -9.75 -21.79
N SER A 115 13.57 -10.81 -21.49
CA SER A 115 12.97 -12.08 -21.07
C SER A 115 12.30 -11.96 -19.70
N ALA A 116 11.15 -12.60 -19.52
CA ALA A 116 10.43 -12.58 -18.24
C ALA A 116 11.27 -13.10 -17.07
N LYS A 117 12.27 -13.96 -17.35
CA LYS A 117 13.18 -14.53 -16.35
C LYS A 117 14.19 -13.53 -15.80
N GLU A 118 14.68 -12.60 -16.63
CA GLU A 118 15.65 -11.57 -16.21
C GLU A 118 15.02 -10.52 -15.28
N VAL A 119 13.73 -10.22 -15.51
CA VAL A 119 13.01 -9.18 -14.75
C VAL A 119 12.40 -9.73 -13.46
N GLN A 120 12.20 -11.05 -13.37
CA GLN A 120 11.50 -11.73 -12.28
C GLN A 120 12.04 -11.35 -10.90
N ASP A 121 13.34 -11.54 -10.66
CA ASP A 121 13.93 -11.34 -9.33
C ASP A 121 13.81 -9.87 -8.89
N SER A 122 13.98 -8.93 -9.84
CA SER A 122 13.83 -7.50 -9.55
C SER A 122 12.40 -7.11 -9.18
N VAL A 123 11.40 -7.69 -9.86
CA VAL A 123 9.98 -7.43 -9.54
C VAL A 123 9.62 -8.06 -8.20
N PHE A 124 10.09 -9.27 -7.91
CA PHE A 124 9.73 -9.97 -6.67
C PHE A 124 10.32 -9.26 -5.46
N GLN A 125 11.58 -8.86 -5.57
CA GLN A 125 12.24 -8.06 -4.55
C GLN A 125 11.55 -6.71 -4.33
N LEU A 126 11.09 -6.06 -5.41
CA LEU A 126 10.34 -4.82 -5.30
C LEU A 126 8.99 -5.03 -4.59
N CYS A 127 8.27 -6.12 -4.87
CA CYS A 127 7.01 -6.43 -4.20
C CYS A 127 7.20 -6.64 -2.69
N GLU A 128 8.20 -7.41 -2.28
CA GLU A 128 8.53 -7.63 -0.86
C GLU A 128 8.87 -6.31 -0.18
N TRP A 129 9.75 -5.53 -0.81
CA TRP A 129 10.14 -4.23 -0.27
C TRP A 129 8.98 -3.24 -0.15
N LEU A 130 8.09 -3.17 -1.14
CA LEU A 130 6.88 -2.33 -1.08
C LEU A 130 5.94 -2.76 0.05
N SER A 131 5.85 -4.07 0.32
CA SER A 131 5.10 -4.59 1.45
C SER A 131 5.70 -4.14 2.77
N ASP A 132 7.02 -4.28 2.93
CA ASP A 132 7.74 -3.87 4.14
C ASP A 132 7.59 -2.36 4.39
N MET A 133 7.65 -1.54 3.33
CA MET A 133 7.46 -0.09 3.45
C MET A 133 6.03 0.28 3.85
N ALA A 134 5.01 -0.33 3.23
CA ALA A 134 3.62 -0.08 3.59
C ALA A 134 3.37 -0.41 5.07
N ASP A 135 3.91 -1.55 5.54
CA ASP A 135 3.82 -1.97 6.94
C ASP A 135 4.58 -1.05 7.90
N ALA A 136 5.77 -0.58 7.51
CA ALA A 136 6.58 0.33 8.30
C ALA A 136 5.86 1.69 8.49
N HIS A 137 5.36 2.29 7.40
CA HIS A 137 4.58 3.53 7.46
C HIS A 137 3.29 3.35 8.27
N TRP A 138 2.61 2.21 8.12
CA TRP A 138 1.42 1.90 8.91
C TRP A 138 1.74 1.85 10.42
N LYS A 139 2.75 1.07 10.83
CA LYS A 139 3.18 0.95 12.22
C LYS A 139 3.63 2.29 12.80
N LEU A 140 4.39 3.08 12.04
CA LEU A 140 4.82 4.41 12.45
C LEU A 140 3.61 5.34 12.68
N SER A 141 2.62 5.29 11.80
CA SER A 141 1.40 6.07 11.97
C SER A 141 0.63 5.73 13.25
N LEU A 142 0.60 4.45 13.63
CA LEU A 142 -0.04 4.00 14.87
C LEU A 142 0.73 4.47 16.11
N ALA A 143 2.06 4.51 16.04
CA ALA A 143 2.90 5.04 17.12
C ALA A 143 2.70 6.55 17.31
N LEU A 144 2.72 7.32 16.20
CA LEU A 144 2.55 8.78 16.23
C LEU A 144 1.14 9.19 16.66
N ALA A 145 0.12 8.41 16.32
CA ALA A 145 -1.28 8.71 16.66
C ALA A 145 -1.55 8.75 18.18
N LYS A 146 -0.66 8.17 19.00
CA LYS A 146 -0.76 8.20 20.47
C LYS A 146 -0.40 9.56 21.07
N ASN A 147 0.30 10.41 20.33
CA ASN A 147 0.68 11.74 20.78
C ASN A 147 -0.17 12.80 20.07
N ASP A 148 -0.92 13.60 20.85
CA ASP A 148 -1.82 14.63 20.33
C ASP A 148 -1.09 15.66 19.46
N SER A 149 0.16 16.01 19.78
CA SER A 149 0.94 16.98 18.99
C SER A 149 1.42 16.42 17.65
N MET A 150 1.36 15.10 17.45
CA MET A 150 1.86 14.40 16.26
C MET A 150 0.76 13.86 15.36
N LYS A 151 -0.51 14.19 15.62
CA LYS A 151 -1.65 13.70 14.82
C LYS A 151 -1.55 14.05 13.33
N ALA A 152 -1.04 15.24 13.00
CA ALA A 152 -0.84 15.65 11.61
C ALA A 152 0.20 14.76 10.90
N ALA A 153 1.33 14.47 11.56
CA ALA A 153 2.34 13.56 11.04
C ALA A 153 1.79 12.13 10.91
N ALA A 154 1.04 11.64 11.91
CA ALA A 154 0.39 10.33 11.85
C ALA A 154 -0.55 10.20 10.63
N ALA A 155 -1.29 11.25 10.29
CA ALA A 155 -2.15 11.26 9.11
C ALA A 155 -1.33 11.20 7.80
N GLN A 156 -0.19 11.88 7.73
CA GLN A 156 0.72 11.81 6.58
C GLN A 156 1.30 10.41 6.41
N GLU A 157 1.74 9.77 7.50
CA GLU A 157 2.27 8.40 7.47
C GLU A 157 1.22 7.38 7.00
N ARG A 158 -0.05 7.53 7.43
CA ARG A 158 -1.15 6.70 6.90
C ARG A 158 -1.33 6.88 5.40
N GLN A 159 -1.27 8.12 4.90
CA GLN A 159 -1.38 8.37 3.46
C GLN A 159 -0.21 7.73 2.69
N SER A 160 1.01 7.78 3.24
CA SER A 160 2.17 7.10 2.66
C SER A 160 1.98 5.59 2.62
N ALA A 161 1.49 4.98 3.70
CA ALA A 161 1.19 3.53 3.73
C ALA A 161 0.20 3.12 2.63
N VAL A 162 -0.88 3.89 2.44
CA VAL A 162 -1.86 3.64 1.37
C VAL A 162 -1.23 3.77 -0.02
N LYS A 163 -0.39 4.78 -0.25
CA LYS A 163 0.33 4.96 -1.52
C LYS A 163 1.24 3.77 -1.82
N PHE A 164 2.02 3.30 -0.83
CA PHE A 164 2.89 2.12 -1.00
C PHE A 164 2.08 0.84 -1.23
N SER A 165 0.93 0.68 -0.56
CA SER A 165 0.02 -0.45 -0.83
C SER A 165 -0.51 -0.45 -2.26
N SER A 166 -0.86 0.72 -2.81
CA SER A 166 -1.31 0.83 -4.21
C SER A 166 -0.17 0.50 -5.19
N LEU A 167 1.05 0.98 -4.93
CA LEU A 167 2.23 0.61 -5.72
C LEU A 167 2.55 -0.90 -5.63
N LYS A 168 2.32 -1.53 -4.48
CA LYS A 168 2.44 -2.98 -4.31
C LYS A 168 1.49 -3.72 -5.25
N HIS A 169 0.27 -3.23 -5.42
CA HIS A 169 -0.69 -3.81 -6.38
C HIS A 169 -0.21 -3.63 -7.83
N GLU A 170 0.36 -2.47 -8.19
CA GLU A 170 0.97 -2.27 -9.52
C GLU A 170 2.13 -3.25 -9.79
N ALA A 171 3.02 -3.43 -8.81
CA ALA A 171 4.12 -4.40 -8.91
C ALA A 171 3.60 -5.86 -8.92
N GLY A 172 2.54 -6.14 -8.17
CA GLY A 172 1.83 -7.43 -8.16
C GLY A 172 1.23 -7.77 -9.53
N LEU A 173 0.72 -6.78 -10.27
CA LEU A 173 0.25 -6.97 -11.63
C LEU A 173 1.41 -7.37 -12.57
N LEU A 174 2.56 -6.70 -12.47
CA LEU A 174 3.77 -7.08 -13.22
C LEU A 174 4.24 -8.50 -12.87
N LYS A 175 4.16 -8.88 -11.60
CA LYS A 175 4.46 -10.25 -11.15
C LYS A 175 3.53 -11.27 -11.80
N ALA A 176 2.23 -10.99 -11.89
CA ALA A 176 1.28 -11.85 -12.59
C ALA A 176 1.57 -11.94 -14.10
N GLU A 177 1.91 -10.82 -14.75
CA GLU A 177 2.29 -10.81 -16.17
C GLU A 177 3.52 -11.68 -16.44
N ILE A 178 4.51 -11.66 -15.56
CA ILE A 178 5.69 -12.54 -15.64
C ILE A 178 5.26 -14.01 -15.59
N PHE A 179 4.39 -14.39 -14.67
CA PHE A 179 3.89 -15.77 -14.57
C PHE A 179 3.10 -16.19 -15.81
N ILE A 180 2.24 -15.32 -16.34
CA ILE A 180 1.50 -15.57 -17.59
C ILE A 180 2.49 -15.79 -18.75
N LYS A 181 3.51 -14.94 -18.90
CA LYS A 181 4.55 -15.09 -19.94
C LYS A 181 5.36 -16.38 -19.79
N GLN A 182 5.51 -16.88 -18.57
CA GLN A 182 6.19 -18.14 -18.28
C GLN A 182 5.27 -19.37 -18.39
N ASN A 183 4.00 -19.18 -18.79
CA ASN A 183 2.99 -20.23 -18.84
C ASN A 183 2.72 -20.88 -17.46
N ARG A 184 2.90 -20.11 -16.37
CA ARG A 184 2.68 -20.51 -14.97
C ARG A 184 1.38 -19.91 -14.45
N LEU A 185 0.27 -20.30 -15.07
CA LEU A 185 -1.05 -19.74 -14.79
C LEU A 185 -1.53 -19.90 -13.33
N PRO A 186 -1.36 -21.05 -12.64
CA PRO A 186 -1.89 -21.18 -11.28
C PRO A 186 -1.21 -20.23 -10.30
N GLU A 187 0.07 -19.90 -10.49
CA GLU A 187 0.80 -18.94 -9.66
C GLU A 187 0.44 -17.48 -9.97
N ALA A 188 -0.06 -17.20 -11.18
CA ALA A 188 -0.55 -15.87 -11.56
C ALA A 188 -1.88 -15.52 -10.88
N LEU A 189 -2.70 -16.52 -10.53
CA LEU A 189 -4.03 -16.31 -9.98
C LEU A 189 -4.03 -15.56 -8.64
N GLY A 190 -3.14 -15.94 -7.73
CA GLY A 190 -3.08 -15.34 -6.38
C GLY A 190 -2.94 -13.81 -6.43
N PRO A 191 -1.86 -13.29 -7.05
CA PRO A 191 -1.67 -11.84 -7.17
C PRO A 191 -2.82 -11.12 -7.88
N LEU A 192 -3.42 -11.72 -8.92
CA LEU A 192 -4.52 -11.09 -9.66
C LEU A 192 -5.79 -10.98 -8.82
N VAL A 193 -6.17 -12.05 -8.11
CA VAL A 193 -7.35 -12.05 -7.24
C VAL A 193 -7.17 -11.08 -6.08
N ASP A 194 -5.99 -11.07 -5.44
CA ASP A 194 -5.69 -10.16 -4.34
C ASP A 194 -5.87 -8.69 -4.74
N ILE A 195 -5.42 -8.32 -5.95
CA ILE A 195 -5.58 -6.97 -6.50
C ILE A 195 -7.06 -6.63 -6.74
N VAL A 196 -7.83 -7.53 -7.36
CA VAL A 196 -9.25 -7.29 -7.67
C VAL A 196 -10.07 -7.15 -6.38
N VAL A 197 -9.77 -7.94 -5.35
CA VAL A 197 -10.43 -7.84 -4.04
C VAL A 197 -10.08 -6.55 -3.33
N ALA A 198 -8.81 -6.13 -3.38
CA ALA A 198 -8.36 -4.92 -2.71
C ALA A 198 -8.88 -3.63 -3.39
N GLU A 199 -8.90 -3.58 -4.73
CA GLU A 199 -9.22 -2.37 -5.48
C GLU A 199 -10.13 -2.62 -6.70
N PRO A 200 -11.36 -3.12 -6.52
CA PRO A 200 -12.22 -3.54 -7.64
C PRO A 200 -12.60 -2.43 -8.62
N LYS A 201 -12.53 -1.16 -8.19
CA LYS A 201 -12.89 0.01 -9.00
C LYS A 201 -11.68 0.75 -9.56
N SER A 202 -10.46 0.38 -9.18
CA SER A 202 -9.26 1.06 -9.68
C SER A 202 -8.91 0.56 -11.09
N VAL A 203 -8.16 1.36 -11.83
CA VAL A 203 -7.64 0.97 -13.15
C VAL A 203 -6.80 -0.30 -13.05
N ILE A 204 -6.06 -0.46 -11.94
CA ILE A 204 -5.23 -1.64 -11.68
C ILE A 204 -6.11 -2.87 -11.42
N GLY A 205 -7.18 -2.73 -10.62
CA GLY A 205 -8.16 -3.80 -10.40
C GLY A 205 -8.87 -4.23 -11.67
N GLN A 206 -9.24 -3.27 -12.53
CA GLN A 206 -9.84 -3.56 -13.83
C GLN A 206 -8.86 -4.31 -14.75
N ALA A 207 -7.61 -3.86 -14.83
CA ALA A 207 -6.57 -4.55 -15.60
C ALA A 207 -6.30 -5.97 -15.08
N ALA A 208 -6.26 -6.17 -13.76
CA ALA A 208 -6.12 -7.50 -13.16
C ALA A 208 -7.31 -8.40 -13.50
N TYR A 209 -8.53 -7.86 -13.47
CA TYR A 209 -9.73 -8.59 -13.88
C TYR A 209 -9.71 -8.97 -15.36
N GLU A 210 -9.26 -8.07 -16.24
CA GLU A 210 -9.05 -8.37 -17.66
C GLU A 210 -8.05 -9.52 -17.85
N LYS A 211 -6.95 -9.54 -17.09
CA LYS A 211 -6.00 -10.68 -17.10
C LYS A 211 -6.65 -11.98 -16.61
N LEU A 212 -7.50 -11.93 -15.60
CA LEU A 212 -8.26 -13.11 -15.14
C LEU A 212 -9.23 -13.63 -16.22
N LYS A 213 -9.78 -12.74 -17.05
CA LYS A 213 -10.58 -13.14 -18.22
C LYS A 213 -9.72 -13.75 -19.33
N GLU A 214 -8.58 -13.13 -19.63
CA GLU A 214 -7.65 -13.62 -20.68
C GLU A 214 -7.16 -15.05 -20.41
N ILE A 215 -6.92 -15.41 -19.14
CA ILE A 215 -6.52 -16.77 -18.74
C ILE A 215 -7.69 -17.76 -18.62
N GLY A 216 -8.94 -17.30 -18.79
CA GLY A 216 -10.14 -18.13 -18.68
C GLY A 216 -10.57 -18.46 -17.24
N PHE A 217 -10.09 -17.73 -16.24
CA PHE A 217 -10.50 -17.93 -14.83
C PHE A 217 -11.82 -17.23 -14.50
N ALA A 218 -12.00 -16.01 -14.99
CA ALA A 218 -13.24 -15.25 -14.81
C ALA A 218 -14.17 -15.48 -15.99
N GLU A 219 -15.42 -15.88 -15.71
CA GLU A 219 -16.45 -15.94 -16.73
C GLU A 219 -16.73 -14.55 -17.28
N GLU A 220 -16.75 -14.44 -18.60
CA GLU A 220 -17.26 -13.23 -19.22
C GLU A 220 -18.74 -13.14 -18.86
N ALA A 221 -19.10 -12.11 -18.10
CA ALA A 221 -20.49 -11.73 -17.91
C ALA A 221 -21.05 -11.33 -19.27
N THR A 222 -21.40 -12.31 -20.11
CA THR A 222 -22.40 -12.14 -21.15
C THR A 222 -23.56 -11.48 -20.44
N GLY A 223 -23.94 -10.29 -20.90
CA GLY A 223 -25.02 -9.48 -20.36
C GLY A 223 -26.40 -10.13 -20.49
N ALA A 224 -26.53 -11.39 -20.08
CA ALA A 224 -27.78 -11.99 -19.70
C ALA A 224 -28.18 -11.33 -18.40
N GLY A 225 -29.14 -10.41 -18.51
CA GLY A 225 -29.85 -9.92 -17.35
C GLY A 225 -30.18 -11.07 -16.41
N TYR A 226 -30.10 -10.78 -15.13
CA TYR A 226 -30.71 -11.59 -14.10
C TYR A 226 -32.19 -11.79 -14.47
N GLN A 227 -32.51 -12.80 -15.27
CA GLN A 227 -33.86 -13.33 -15.35
C GLN A 227 -34.01 -14.13 -14.05
N PRO A 228 -34.80 -13.65 -13.08
CA PRO A 228 -35.11 -14.46 -11.93
C PRO A 228 -35.73 -15.74 -12.47
N ALA A 229 -35.16 -16.88 -12.11
CA ALA A 229 -35.54 -18.19 -12.59
C ALA A 229 -37.07 -18.31 -12.71
N GLU A 230 -37.57 -18.27 -13.96
CA GLU A 230 -38.86 -18.85 -14.28
C GLU A 230 -38.76 -20.33 -13.94
N ARG A 231 -39.20 -20.67 -12.73
CA ARG A 231 -39.59 -22.03 -12.40
C ARG A 231 -40.62 -22.42 -13.46
N LYS A 232 -40.23 -23.28 -14.39
CA LYS A 232 -41.18 -24.08 -15.17
C LYS A 232 -41.99 -24.89 -14.17
N ALA A 233 -43.11 -24.32 -13.75
CA ALA A 233 -44.15 -25.03 -13.02
C ALA A 233 -44.74 -26.05 -14.00
N GLU A 234 -44.35 -27.29 -13.77
CA GLU A 234 -44.97 -28.46 -14.35
C GLU A 234 -46.46 -28.46 -14.01
N LYS A 235 -47.24 -28.56 -15.07
CA LYS A 235 -48.70 -28.56 -15.11
C LYS A 235 -49.25 -29.74 -14.30
N SER A 236 -49.75 -29.47 -13.10
CA SER A 236 -50.72 -30.34 -12.42
C SER A 236 -51.96 -29.54 -12.07
N ALA A 237 -53.09 -29.98 -12.60
CA ALA A 237 -54.39 -29.36 -12.48
C ALA A 237 -55.00 -29.65 -11.11
N ALA A 238 -55.39 -28.60 -10.37
CA ALA A 238 -56.57 -28.61 -9.50
C ALA A 238 -56.91 -27.21 -8.98
N ALA A 239 -58.12 -26.76 -9.36
CA ALA A 239 -59.05 -25.92 -8.61
C ALA A 239 -58.62 -24.57 -8.01
N ALA A 240 -59.26 -23.51 -8.52
CA ALA A 240 -59.37 -22.16 -7.95
C ALA A 240 -60.08 -22.16 -6.56
N PRO A 241 -59.98 -21.09 -5.72
CA PRO A 241 -60.68 -19.83 -6.02
C PRO A 241 -59.97 -18.51 -5.61
N ALA A 242 -60.22 -17.48 -6.43
CA ALA A 242 -60.52 -16.07 -6.12
C ALA A 242 -59.58 -15.14 -5.30
N ALA A 243 -59.09 -14.11 -6.01
CA ALA A 243 -58.83 -12.70 -5.62
C ALA A 243 -57.63 -12.37 -4.67
N PRO A 244 -57.06 -11.14 -4.66
CA PRO A 244 -57.47 -9.89 -5.32
C PRO A 244 -56.40 -9.18 -6.20
N THR A 245 -56.90 -8.36 -7.11
CA THR A 245 -56.18 -7.45 -8.02
C THR A 245 -55.43 -6.34 -7.26
N LEU A 246 -54.10 -6.31 -7.33
CA LEU A 246 -53.29 -5.16 -6.96
C LEU A 246 -52.85 -4.40 -8.21
N LYS A 247 -53.16 -3.10 -8.24
CA LYS A 247 -52.83 -2.16 -9.32
C LYS A 247 -51.30 -1.96 -9.41
N PRO A 248 -50.72 -1.87 -10.62
CA PRO A 248 -49.30 -1.54 -10.77
C PRO A 248 -49.06 -0.07 -10.37
N VAL A 249 -48.19 0.13 -9.39
CA VAL A 249 -47.63 1.45 -9.07
C VAL A 249 -46.64 1.80 -10.19
N GLY A 250 -46.99 2.77 -11.01
CA GLY A 250 -46.10 3.32 -12.03
C GLY A 250 -44.96 4.09 -11.37
N TYR A 251 -43.75 3.57 -11.45
CA TYR A 251 -42.54 4.33 -11.13
C TYR A 251 -42.13 5.07 -12.41
N GLU A 252 -42.48 6.36 -12.47
CA GLU A 252 -42.03 7.29 -13.51
C GLU A 252 -40.53 7.56 -13.30
N LEU A 253 -39.69 6.95 -14.14
CA LEU A 253 -38.25 7.22 -14.18
C LEU A 253 -38.03 8.63 -14.75
N LYS A 254 -37.90 9.63 -13.87
CA LYS A 254 -37.43 10.97 -14.26
C LYS A 254 -35.95 10.90 -14.59
N SER A 255 -35.63 10.99 -15.88
CA SER A 255 -34.29 11.18 -16.40
C SER A 255 -33.70 12.47 -15.85
N VAL A 256 -32.78 12.37 -14.90
CA VAL A 256 -32.00 13.49 -14.38
C VAL A 256 -30.84 13.74 -15.34
N THR A 257 -30.97 14.75 -16.19
CA THR A 257 -29.89 15.29 -17.02
C THR A 257 -28.89 15.99 -16.10
N PRO A 258 -27.60 15.56 -16.03
CA PRO A 258 -26.62 16.26 -15.21
C PRO A 258 -26.29 17.62 -15.85
N ALA A 259 -26.73 18.69 -15.20
CA ALA A 259 -26.31 20.04 -15.52
C ALA A 259 -24.81 20.19 -15.24
N MET A 260 -24.01 20.32 -16.30
CA MET A 260 -22.61 20.72 -16.21
C MET A 260 -22.54 22.12 -15.59
N LYS A 261 -22.23 22.19 -14.30
CA LYS A 261 -21.90 23.45 -13.63
C LYS A 261 -20.56 23.95 -14.16
N SER A 262 -20.59 25.16 -14.71
CA SER A 262 -19.41 25.89 -15.15
C SER A 262 -18.38 26.01 -14.03
N VAL A 263 -17.15 25.66 -14.36
CA VAL A 263 -16.00 25.80 -13.47
C VAL A 263 -15.76 27.29 -13.22
N PRO A 264 -15.66 27.74 -11.95
CA PRO A 264 -15.35 29.13 -11.66
C PRO A 264 -13.93 29.45 -12.15
N SER A 265 -13.83 30.47 -13.01
CA SER A 265 -12.59 31.05 -13.50
C SER A 265 -11.73 31.52 -12.32
N PHE A 266 -10.60 30.85 -12.10
CA PHE A 266 -9.59 31.26 -11.12
C PHE A 266 -8.90 32.53 -11.62
N LYS A 267 -9.10 33.64 -10.89
CA LYS A 267 -8.29 34.84 -11.10
C LYS A 267 -6.87 34.57 -10.56
N PRO A 268 -5.82 34.89 -11.33
CA PRO A 268 -4.43 34.71 -10.87
C PRO A 268 -4.16 35.61 -9.66
N VAL A 269 -3.68 35.00 -8.58
CA VAL A 269 -3.21 35.69 -7.38
C VAL A 269 -1.88 36.37 -7.71
N ALA A 270 -1.78 37.66 -7.37
CA ALA A 270 -0.59 38.47 -7.62
C ALA A 270 0.67 37.87 -6.97
N PRO A 271 1.85 37.99 -7.61
CA PRO A 271 3.09 37.48 -7.06
C PRO A 271 3.46 38.20 -5.76
N LEU A 272 3.76 37.40 -4.74
CA LEU A 272 4.22 37.83 -3.42
C LEU A 272 5.53 38.63 -3.59
N LYS A 273 5.54 39.87 -3.12
CA LYS A 273 6.74 40.72 -3.08
C LYS A 273 7.85 40.01 -2.31
N THR A 274 8.96 39.74 -2.99
CA THR A 274 10.24 39.32 -2.43
C THR A 274 10.72 40.40 -1.46
N VAL A 275 10.68 40.11 -0.17
CA VAL A 275 11.32 40.93 0.86
C VAL A 275 12.82 40.65 0.76
N GLY A 276 13.60 41.69 0.47
CA GLY A 276 15.05 41.63 0.33
C GLY A 276 15.71 41.11 1.60
N ALA A 277 16.54 40.08 1.45
CA ALA A 277 17.45 39.64 2.48
C ALA A 277 18.70 40.51 2.42
N ASP A 278 18.88 41.36 3.43
CA ASP A 278 20.11 42.11 3.65
C ASP A 278 21.27 41.15 3.94
N PRO A 279 22.45 41.32 3.29
CA PRO A 279 23.62 40.51 3.59
C PRO A 279 24.24 40.95 4.93
N VAL A 280 24.10 40.10 5.93
CA VAL A 280 24.82 40.22 7.22
C VAL A 280 26.32 40.08 6.97
N LYS A 281 27.04 41.20 7.00
CA LYS A 281 28.51 41.25 7.06
C LYS A 281 28.98 40.63 8.37
N ARG A 282 29.44 39.37 8.34
CA ARG A 282 30.20 38.76 9.44
C ARG A 282 31.64 39.28 9.42
N THR A 283 31.94 40.22 10.29
CA THR A 283 33.30 40.66 10.60
C THR A 283 33.98 39.58 11.46
N ALA A 284 35.01 38.94 10.92
CA ALA A 284 35.84 38.00 11.66
C ALA A 284 36.79 38.77 12.61
N GLN A 285 36.61 38.60 13.91
CA GLN A 285 37.57 39.02 14.93
C GLN A 285 38.63 37.91 15.08
N VAL A 286 39.85 38.18 14.63
CA VAL A 286 41.03 37.33 14.85
C VAL A 286 41.61 37.71 16.22
N THR A 287 41.36 36.88 17.23
CA THR A 287 42.01 37.02 18.54
C THR A 287 43.37 36.33 18.48
N LYS A 288 44.43 37.13 18.51
CA LYS A 288 45.82 36.70 18.59
C LYS A 288 46.21 36.64 20.08
N THR A 289 46.27 35.44 20.64
CA THR A 289 46.83 35.21 21.98
C THR A 289 48.35 35.12 21.87
N ARG A 290 49.05 35.84 22.75
CA ARG A 290 50.50 35.78 22.94
C ARG A 290 50.80 35.04 24.23
#